data_AF-A0A2D9PRB8-F1
#
_entry.id   AF-A0A2D9PRB8-F1
#
_cell.length_a   1.000
_cell.length_b   1.000
_cell.length_c   1.000
_cell.angle_alpha   90.00
_cell.angle_beta   90.00
_cell.angle_gamma   90.00
#
_symmetry.space_group_name_H-M   'P 1'
#
loop_
_entity.id
_entity.type
_entity.pdbx_description
1 polymer ?
#
loop_
_entity_poly.entity_id
_entity_poly.type
_entity_poly.pdbx_seq_one_letter_code
_entity_poly.pdbx_strand_id
1 'polypeptide(L)'
;MENVKSLMQSLDSISNLIPEGTYLEMANDLKNVHAHIPKDEDPPLVDQRSLRIDIPFMPRVPMSDDETDEYPEAQDPYDIPDYDDEPYDERYYPMDSAIPNLTERFMNPDQGFFVSFGRNRDGTGCIISTPVERCLIRQDLILISKYGKECLKKLRELKPVKNITGRIKWDAIKSYVNMRGLTIPMFTFDCMYRTHPQLFAYDMRTRMFTREGQLTRFGKEVERDLYMEYIEVHNTLIQLKSLDAHTEMNWLIQAEQISKDRLAELNGR
;
A
#
# COMPACT_ATOMS: atom_id res chain seq x y z
N MET A 1 11.99 -42.29 4.02
CA MET A 1 12.40 -40.90 4.40
C MET A 1 13.48 -40.83 5.49
N GLU A 2 13.84 -41.93 6.17
CA GLU A 2 14.83 -41.90 7.27
C GLU A 2 16.28 -41.69 6.79
N ASN A 3 16.64 -42.22 5.63
CA ASN A 3 17.99 -42.08 5.07
C ASN A 3 18.40 -40.62 4.80
N VAL A 4 17.47 -39.79 4.31
CA VAL A 4 17.71 -38.35 4.04
C VAL A 4 17.89 -37.59 5.36
N LYS A 5 17.10 -37.92 6.39
CA LYS A 5 17.23 -37.35 7.74
C LYS A 5 18.58 -37.70 8.37
N SER A 6 18.99 -38.97 8.27
CA SER A 6 20.31 -39.41 8.75
C SER A 6 21.45 -38.69 8.03
N LEU A 7 21.29 -38.40 6.73
CA LEU A 7 22.30 -37.69 5.96
C LEU A 7 22.39 -36.21 6.37
N MET A 8 21.26 -35.52 6.55
CA MET A 8 21.23 -34.15 7.08
C MET A 8 21.89 -34.08 8.47
N GLN A 9 21.59 -35.03 9.34
CA GLN A 9 22.19 -35.08 10.67
C GLN A 9 23.72 -35.29 10.63
N SER A 10 24.21 -36.09 9.67
CA SER A 10 25.65 -36.25 9.47
C SER A 10 26.30 -34.97 8.94
N LEU A 11 25.62 -34.23 8.05
CA LEU A 11 26.09 -32.96 7.51
C LEU A 11 26.17 -31.88 8.59
N ASP A 12 25.17 -31.82 9.48
CA ASP A 12 25.17 -30.91 10.62
C ASP A 12 26.32 -31.21 11.59
N SER A 13 26.65 -32.49 11.81
CA SER A 13 27.74 -32.88 12.70
C SER A 13 29.12 -32.44 12.22
N ILE A 14 29.30 -32.26 10.90
CA ILE A 14 30.57 -31.83 10.29
C ILE A 14 30.58 -30.35 9.90
N SER A 15 29.50 -29.61 10.17
CA SER A 15 29.33 -28.19 9.79
C SER A 15 30.46 -27.29 10.29
N ASN A 16 30.99 -27.55 11.49
CA ASN A 16 32.10 -26.78 12.06
C ASN A 16 33.46 -27.00 11.37
N LEU A 17 33.58 -28.02 10.50
CA LEU A 17 34.82 -28.38 9.79
C LEU A 17 34.84 -27.86 8.34
N ILE A 18 33.71 -27.38 7.83
CA ILE A 18 33.52 -27.02 6.44
C ILE A 18 33.20 -25.52 6.37
N PRO A 19 33.72 -24.77 5.38
CA PRO A 19 33.34 -23.37 5.18
C PRO A 19 31.82 -23.23 5.01
N GLU A 20 31.26 -22.20 5.63
CA GLU A 20 29.81 -21.95 5.70
C GLU A 20 29.13 -21.96 4.33
N GLY A 21 29.77 -21.38 3.30
CA GLY A 21 29.24 -21.37 1.94
C GLY A 21 29.05 -22.78 1.35
N THR A 22 30.00 -23.70 1.60
CA THR A 22 29.94 -25.07 1.09
C THR A 22 28.91 -25.92 1.86
N TYR A 23 28.72 -25.66 3.16
CA TYR A 23 27.66 -26.28 3.93
C TYR A 23 26.27 -25.89 3.40
N LEU A 24 26.06 -24.62 3.09
CA LEU A 24 24.79 -24.12 2.55
C LEU A 24 24.48 -24.71 1.16
N GLU A 25 25.48 -24.86 0.29
CA GLU A 25 25.31 -25.53 -1.00
C GLU A 25 24.85 -26.99 -0.83
N MET A 26 25.50 -27.75 0.04
CA MET A 26 25.13 -29.16 0.31
C MET A 26 23.75 -29.31 0.95
N ALA A 27 23.36 -28.38 1.82
CA ALA A 27 22.03 -28.36 2.42
C ALA A 27 20.94 -28.08 1.36
N ASN A 28 21.23 -27.19 0.40
CA ASN A 28 20.31 -26.86 -0.68
C ASN A 28 20.16 -28.03 -1.67
N ASP A 29 21.24 -28.75 -1.97
CA ASP A 29 21.21 -29.95 -2.79
C ASP A 29 20.39 -31.07 -2.13
N LEU A 30 20.51 -31.25 -0.81
CA LEU A 30 19.68 -32.22 -0.07
C LEU A 30 18.19 -31.87 -0.06
N LYS A 31 17.88 -30.58 0.04
CA LYS A 31 16.50 -30.07 -0.07
C LYS A 31 15.92 -30.35 -1.46
N ASN A 32 16.72 -30.17 -2.51
CA ASN A 32 16.33 -30.48 -3.87
C ASN A 32 16.07 -31.98 -4.05
N VAL A 33 16.92 -32.85 -3.52
CA VAL A 33 16.70 -34.31 -3.57
C VAL A 33 15.41 -34.70 -2.85
N HIS A 34 15.12 -34.12 -1.67
CA HIS A 34 13.88 -34.37 -0.94
C HIS A 34 12.62 -33.99 -1.74
N ALA A 35 12.67 -32.88 -2.49
CA ALA A 35 11.53 -32.41 -3.29
C ALA A 35 11.18 -33.36 -4.46
N HIS A 36 12.13 -34.16 -4.93
CA HIS A 36 11.97 -35.03 -6.10
C HIS A 36 11.76 -36.51 -5.76
N ILE A 37 11.69 -36.88 -4.48
CA ILE A 37 11.33 -38.25 -4.06
C ILE A 37 9.80 -38.38 -4.12
N PRO A 38 9.25 -39.31 -4.93
CA PRO A 38 7.81 -39.57 -4.96
C PRO A 38 7.34 -40.01 -3.58
N LYS A 39 6.33 -39.35 -3.04
CA LYS A 39 5.64 -39.78 -1.83
C LYS A 39 4.56 -40.76 -2.29
N ASP A 40 4.72 -42.05 -1.95
CA ASP A 40 3.70 -43.06 -2.25
C ASP A 40 2.32 -42.59 -1.78
N GLU A 41 1.35 -42.56 -2.70
CA GLU A 41 -0.02 -42.13 -2.45
C GLU A 41 -0.82 -43.22 -1.74
N ASP A 42 -1.25 -42.94 -0.51
CA ASP A 42 -2.40 -43.64 0.09
C ASP A 42 -3.68 -42.98 -0.44
N PRO A 43 -4.61 -43.72 -1.09
CA PRO A 43 -5.82 -43.12 -1.64
C PRO A 43 -6.79 -42.68 -0.53
N PRO A 44 -7.52 -41.57 -0.70
CA PRO A 44 -8.36 -41.01 0.35
C PRO A 44 -9.61 -41.88 0.61
N LEU A 45 -9.83 -42.23 1.87
CA LEU A 45 -11.11 -42.73 2.38
C LEU A 45 -12.17 -41.63 2.25
N VAL A 46 -12.98 -41.68 1.19
CA VAL A 46 -14.11 -40.78 0.99
C VAL A 46 -15.31 -41.25 1.84
N ASP A 47 -15.62 -40.57 2.95
CA ASP A 47 -16.91 -40.71 3.63
C ASP A 47 -17.95 -39.78 2.96
N GLN A 48 -18.84 -40.37 2.17
CA GLN A 48 -19.88 -39.69 1.39
C GLN A 48 -21.19 -39.53 2.18
N ARG A 49 -21.24 -38.67 3.20
CA ARG A 49 -22.51 -38.31 3.87
C ARG A 49 -22.76 -36.81 3.82
N SER A 50 -23.38 -36.40 2.72
CA SER A 50 -23.91 -35.07 2.45
C SER A 50 -25.20 -34.82 3.25
N LEU A 51 -25.29 -33.71 3.99
CA LEU A 51 -26.56 -33.05 4.30
C LEU A 51 -26.63 -31.76 3.49
N ARG A 52 -27.43 -31.79 2.42
CA ARG A 52 -27.78 -30.62 1.60
C ARG A 52 -28.83 -29.79 2.35
N ILE A 53 -28.53 -28.53 2.61
CA ILE A 53 -29.54 -27.52 2.94
C ILE A 53 -29.75 -26.69 1.66
N ASP A 54 -30.90 -26.89 1.01
CA ASP A 54 -31.32 -26.11 -0.15
C ASP A 54 -31.77 -24.71 0.30
N ILE A 55 -31.06 -23.67 -0.14
CA ILE A 55 -31.52 -22.28 -0.11
C ILE A 55 -31.73 -21.85 -1.57
N PRO A 56 -32.96 -21.54 -2.01
CA PRO A 56 -33.23 -21.16 -3.38
C PRO A 56 -32.81 -19.70 -3.58
N PHE A 57 -32.29 -19.37 -4.76
CA PHE A 57 -31.87 -18.04 -5.25
C PHE A 57 -30.40 -17.63 -4.94
N MET A 58 -29.44 -18.26 -5.63
CA MET A 58 -28.15 -17.63 -5.93
C MET A 58 -27.84 -17.70 -7.44
N PRO A 59 -27.47 -16.58 -8.10
CA PRO A 59 -27.06 -16.57 -9.50
C PRO A 59 -25.77 -17.39 -9.70
N ARG A 60 -25.76 -18.28 -10.70
CA ARG A 60 -24.59 -19.10 -11.06
C ARG A 60 -23.51 -18.22 -11.71
N VAL A 61 -22.38 -18.05 -11.04
CA VAL A 61 -21.13 -17.60 -11.64
C VAL A 61 -20.45 -18.83 -12.26
N PRO A 62 -20.04 -18.82 -13.54
CA PRO A 62 -19.28 -19.92 -14.10
C PRO A 62 -17.88 -19.94 -13.46
N MET A 63 -17.53 -21.09 -12.88
CA MET A 63 -16.21 -21.41 -12.35
C MET A 63 -15.20 -21.38 -13.50
N SER A 64 -14.15 -20.57 -13.36
CA SER A 64 -12.91 -20.73 -14.11
C SER A 64 -11.83 -21.15 -13.12
N ASP A 65 -11.15 -22.23 -13.49
CA ASP A 65 -10.18 -23.04 -12.77
C ASP A 65 -9.23 -22.28 -11.82
N ASP A 66 -9.12 -22.85 -10.62
CA ASP A 66 -8.25 -22.45 -9.52
C ASP A 66 -6.84 -23.03 -9.78
N GLU A 67 -5.92 -22.20 -10.26
CA GLU A 67 -4.48 -22.48 -10.19
C GLU A 67 -3.98 -21.96 -8.83
N THR A 68 -3.91 -22.86 -7.86
CA THR A 68 -3.39 -22.60 -6.51
C THR A 68 -1.87 -22.60 -6.54
N ASP A 69 -1.25 -21.44 -6.78
CA ASP A 69 0.17 -21.22 -6.55
C ASP A 69 0.41 -20.89 -5.06
N GLU A 70 0.76 -21.91 -4.29
CA GLU A 70 1.25 -21.79 -2.90
C GLU A 70 2.67 -21.22 -2.91
N TYR A 71 2.81 -19.89 -2.78
CA TYR A 71 4.08 -19.21 -2.51
C TYR A 71 4.26 -19.01 -1.00
N PRO A 72 5.48 -19.20 -0.47
CA PRO A 72 5.75 -19.03 0.96
C PRO A 72 5.49 -17.57 1.36
N GLU A 73 4.71 -17.40 2.41
CA GLU A 73 4.40 -16.13 3.08
C GLU A 73 5.71 -15.49 3.55
N ALA A 74 6.26 -14.62 2.71
CA ALA A 74 7.40 -13.79 3.10
C ALA A 74 6.90 -12.83 4.18
N GLN A 75 7.47 -12.94 5.38
CA GLN A 75 7.24 -11.98 6.46
C GLN A 75 7.35 -10.55 5.91
N ASP A 76 6.23 -9.82 5.97
CA ASP A 76 6.13 -8.44 5.57
C ASP A 76 7.02 -7.58 6.48
N PRO A 77 8.06 -6.89 5.96
CA PRO A 77 8.84 -5.96 6.77
C PRO A 77 8.03 -4.76 7.30
N TYR A 78 6.76 -4.63 6.88
CA TYR A 78 5.79 -3.62 7.28
C TYR A 78 4.54 -4.22 7.94
N ASP A 79 4.63 -5.45 8.48
CA ASP A 79 3.61 -5.95 9.41
C ASP A 79 3.72 -5.12 10.70
N ILE A 80 3.08 -3.94 10.67
CA ILE A 80 3.00 -3.02 11.79
C ILE A 80 2.06 -3.68 12.79
N PRO A 81 2.53 -4.07 13.99
CA PRO A 81 1.66 -4.56 15.05
C PRO A 81 0.50 -3.60 15.23
N ASP A 82 -0.71 -4.10 15.45
CA ASP A 82 -1.88 -3.28 15.80
C ASP A 82 -1.55 -2.47 17.07
N TYR A 83 -1.00 -1.26 16.87
CA TYR A 83 -0.49 -0.39 17.91
C TYR A 83 -1.58 0.56 18.37
N ASP A 84 -2.30 0.13 19.40
CA ASP A 84 -2.97 1.06 20.30
C ASP A 84 -2.02 1.59 21.41
N ASP A 85 -0.72 1.18 21.46
CA ASP A 85 0.14 1.47 22.63
C ASP A 85 1.68 1.74 22.38
N GLU A 86 2.20 2.05 21.18
CA GLU A 86 3.61 2.52 21.09
C GLU A 86 3.79 4.03 21.13
N PRO A 87 4.82 4.51 21.85
CA PRO A 87 5.28 5.88 21.73
C PRO A 87 5.94 6.11 20.36
N TYR A 88 5.49 7.15 19.67
CA TYR A 88 6.04 7.64 18.40
C TYR A 88 7.58 7.74 18.44
N ASP A 89 8.30 7.01 17.58
CA ASP A 89 9.77 7.06 17.47
C ASP A 89 10.21 8.20 16.52
N GLU A 90 10.66 9.31 17.11
CA GLU A 90 11.18 10.51 16.43
C GLU A 90 12.36 10.24 15.48
N ARG A 91 13.00 9.06 15.55
CA ARG A 91 14.15 8.70 14.68
C ARG A 91 13.75 8.32 13.26
N TYR A 92 12.49 7.95 13.03
CA TYR A 92 12.01 7.59 11.69
C TYR A 92 11.57 8.79 10.85
N TYR A 93 11.26 9.94 11.47
CA TYR A 93 10.86 11.17 10.78
C TYR A 93 11.46 12.40 11.47
N PRO A 94 12.64 12.87 11.04
CA PRO A 94 13.28 14.02 11.66
C PRO A 94 12.40 15.26 11.57
N MET A 95 12.10 15.89 12.71
CA MET A 95 11.37 17.16 12.84
C MET A 95 12.07 18.35 12.18
N ASP A 96 13.28 18.18 11.66
CA ASP A 96 14.19 19.25 11.23
C ASP A 96 13.98 19.74 9.79
N SER A 97 12.72 19.87 9.37
CA SER A 97 12.40 20.73 8.21
C SER A 97 12.09 22.12 8.73
N ALA A 98 13.14 22.93 8.97
CA ALA A 98 13.10 24.32 9.40
C ALA A 98 11.73 25.00 9.22
N ILE A 99 10.92 24.93 10.29
CA ILE A 99 9.50 25.31 10.25
C ILE A 99 9.42 26.83 10.36
N PRO A 100 8.91 27.55 9.34
CA PRO A 100 8.86 29.00 9.39
C PRO A 100 7.90 29.47 10.48
N ASN A 101 8.41 30.25 11.45
CA ASN A 101 7.70 31.04 12.47
C ASN A 101 6.24 30.62 12.76
N LEU A 102 6.12 29.68 13.70
CA LEU A 102 4.88 29.10 14.25
C LEU A 102 3.94 30.08 15.00
N THR A 103 4.09 31.39 14.89
CA THR A 103 3.25 32.33 15.65
C THR A 103 2.22 33.06 14.79
N GLU A 104 2.47 33.22 13.49
CA GLU A 104 1.62 34.03 12.61
C GLU A 104 0.58 33.22 11.82
N ARG A 105 0.76 31.89 11.68
CA ARG A 105 -0.13 31.03 10.87
C ARG A 105 -1.27 30.35 11.64
N PHE A 106 -1.38 30.57 12.95
CA PHE A 106 -2.43 29.98 13.79
C PHE A 106 -3.71 30.82 13.86
N MET A 107 -3.84 31.85 13.02
CA MET A 107 -5.03 32.70 12.94
C MET A 107 -5.91 32.21 11.79
N ASN A 108 -6.95 31.46 12.14
CA ASN A 108 -7.91 30.86 11.21
C ASN A 108 -8.84 31.93 10.59
N PRO A 109 -9.05 31.94 9.25
CA PRO A 109 -10.40 32.19 8.78
C PRO A 109 -11.06 31.08 7.94
N ASP A 110 -10.44 30.48 6.92
CA ASP A 110 -11.19 29.61 5.96
C ASP A 110 -10.48 28.30 5.52
N GLN A 111 -9.21 28.07 5.87
CA GLN A 111 -8.38 26.98 5.36
C GLN A 111 -7.25 26.60 6.35
N GLY A 112 -7.41 25.55 7.15
CA GLY A 112 -6.31 24.87 7.85
C GLY A 112 -5.91 25.38 9.25
N PHE A 113 -5.98 24.44 10.20
CA PHE A 113 -5.41 24.43 11.57
C PHE A 113 -6.13 25.22 12.69
N PHE A 114 -6.31 24.53 13.81
CA PHE A 114 -7.51 24.57 14.65
C PHE A 114 -7.56 25.65 15.70
N VAL A 115 -6.54 26.48 15.86
CA VAL A 115 -6.38 27.09 17.19
C VAL A 115 -7.14 28.41 17.29
N SER A 116 -8.25 28.37 18.02
CA SER A 116 -9.24 29.43 18.14
C SER A 116 -8.81 30.58 19.07
N PHE A 117 -7.52 30.87 19.14
CA PHE A 117 -6.90 31.80 20.09
C PHE A 117 -7.42 33.24 20.00
N GLY A 118 -8.03 33.64 18.88
CA GLY A 118 -8.60 34.97 18.71
C GLY A 118 -10.04 35.12 19.21
N ARG A 119 -10.78 34.02 19.46
CA ARG A 119 -12.24 34.07 19.66
C ARG A 119 -12.67 34.64 21.02
N ASN A 120 -11.79 34.62 22.01
CA ASN A 120 -12.07 35.03 23.39
C ASN A 120 -11.03 36.06 23.87
N ARG A 121 -10.65 36.97 22.96
CA ARG A 121 -9.76 38.09 23.24
C ARG A 121 -10.48 39.42 23.09
N ASP A 122 -10.14 40.38 23.95
CA ASP A 122 -10.60 41.77 23.85
C ASP A 122 -9.82 42.55 22.77
N GLY A 123 -10.20 43.82 22.54
CA GLY A 123 -9.53 44.70 21.58
C GLY A 123 -8.06 45.01 21.92
N THR A 124 -7.58 44.60 23.09
CA THR A 124 -6.18 44.70 23.53
C THR A 124 -5.44 43.37 23.48
N GLY A 125 -6.10 42.27 23.09
CA GLY A 125 -5.52 40.94 22.99
C GLY A 125 -5.48 40.15 24.30
N CYS A 126 -6.11 40.64 25.37
CA CYS A 126 -6.24 39.95 26.65
C CYS A 126 -7.42 38.97 26.65
N ILE A 127 -7.31 37.89 27.43
CA ILE A 127 -8.36 36.87 27.57
C ILE A 127 -9.59 37.49 28.24
N ILE A 128 -10.74 37.45 27.58
CA ILE A 128 -12.01 37.97 28.12
C ILE A 128 -12.49 37.08 29.27
N SER A 129 -12.41 35.76 29.12
CA SER A 129 -12.90 34.81 30.12
C SER A 129 -12.10 33.50 30.12
N THR A 130 -11.45 33.18 31.25
CA THR A 130 -10.64 31.96 31.36
C THR A 130 -11.45 30.65 31.26
N PRO A 131 -12.71 30.54 31.77
CA PRO A 131 -13.54 29.37 31.50
C PRO A 131 -13.88 29.18 30.02
N VAL A 132 -14.16 30.28 29.31
CA VAL A 132 -14.47 30.23 27.87
C VAL A 132 -13.26 29.79 27.06
N GLU A 133 -12.07 30.30 27.41
CA GLU A 133 -10.80 29.90 26.79
C GLU A 133 -10.56 28.38 26.92
N ARG A 134 -10.78 27.83 28.13
CA ARG A 134 -10.63 26.39 28.38
C ARG A 134 -11.61 25.56 27.54
N CYS A 135 -12.85 26.02 27.38
CA CYS A 135 -13.85 25.33 26.56
C CYS A 135 -13.47 25.34 25.07
N LEU A 136 -12.99 26.47 24.56
CA LEU A 136 -12.52 26.61 23.17
C LEU A 136 -11.32 25.69 22.89
N ILE A 137 -10.32 25.68 23.78
CA ILE A 137 -9.15 24.80 23.63
C ILE A 137 -9.56 23.31 23.66
N ARG A 138 -10.50 22.92 24.52
CA ARG A 138 -11.02 21.54 24.55
C ARG A 138 -11.78 21.18 23.27
N GLN A 139 -12.53 22.12 22.71
CA GLN A 139 -13.20 21.93 21.43
C GLN A 139 -12.18 21.72 20.30
N ASP A 140 -11.11 22.53 20.27
CA ASP A 140 -10.04 22.43 19.29
C ASP A 140 -9.31 21.08 19.40
N LEU A 141 -9.03 20.60 20.62
CA LEU A 141 -8.46 19.27 20.85
C LEU A 141 -9.33 18.14 20.28
N ILE A 142 -10.66 18.19 20.48
CA ILE A 142 -11.58 17.19 19.92
C ILE A 142 -11.53 17.19 18.40
N LEU A 143 -11.48 18.38 17.78
CA LEU A 143 -11.37 18.52 16.34
C LEU A 143 -10.02 17.95 15.86
N ILE A 144 -8.91 18.36 16.45
CA ILE A 144 -7.56 17.86 16.10
C ILE A 144 -7.53 16.32 16.14
N SER A 145 -8.05 15.70 17.21
CA SER A 145 -8.12 14.24 17.30
C SER A 145 -8.98 13.60 16.20
N LYS A 146 -10.09 14.24 15.81
CA LYS A 146 -10.92 13.75 14.70
C LYS A 146 -10.17 13.81 13.37
N TYR A 147 -9.56 14.95 13.06
CA TYR A 147 -8.79 15.13 11.82
C TYR A 147 -7.54 14.23 11.77
N GLY A 148 -6.89 13.97 12.92
CA GLY A 148 -5.78 13.03 13.00
C GLY A 148 -6.18 11.61 12.60
N LYS A 149 -7.35 11.15 13.07
CA LYS A 149 -7.91 9.84 12.66
C LYS A 149 -8.20 9.78 11.16
N GLU A 150 -8.72 10.86 10.58
CA GLU A 150 -8.98 10.94 9.14
C GLU A 150 -7.67 10.92 8.32
N CYS A 151 -6.62 11.62 8.76
CA CYS A 151 -5.31 11.61 8.12
C CYS A 151 -4.66 10.22 8.17
N LEU A 152 -4.68 9.55 9.32
CA LEU A 152 -4.19 8.18 9.45
C LEU A 152 -4.96 7.19 8.56
N LYS A 153 -6.27 7.38 8.39
CA LYS A 153 -7.06 6.57 7.46
C LYS A 153 -6.58 6.78 6.01
N LYS A 154 -6.39 8.04 5.58
CA LYS A 154 -5.86 8.33 4.23
C LYS A 154 -4.49 7.70 4.02
N LEU A 155 -3.59 7.79 5.00
CA LEU A 155 -2.25 7.19 4.92
C LEU A 155 -2.30 5.66 4.75
N ARG A 156 -3.20 4.97 5.46
CA ARG A 156 -3.39 3.51 5.33
C ARG A 156 -3.94 3.09 3.96
N GLU A 157 -4.75 3.93 3.33
CA GLU A 157 -5.34 3.68 2.01
C GLU A 157 -4.35 3.93 0.87
N LEU A 158 -3.32 4.75 1.08
CA LEU A 158 -2.29 5.08 0.10
C LEU A 158 -1.23 3.97 -0.01
N LYS A 159 -1.55 2.90 -0.75
CA LYS A 159 -0.63 1.79 -1.01
C LYS A 159 -0.06 1.83 -2.43
N PRO A 160 1.26 1.81 -2.61
CA PRO A 160 1.86 1.78 -3.94
C PRO A 160 1.57 0.44 -4.63
N VAL A 161 1.39 0.52 -5.95
CA VAL A 161 1.15 -0.63 -6.81
C VAL A 161 2.48 -1.29 -7.17
N LYS A 162 2.61 -2.60 -6.93
CA LYS A 162 3.82 -3.38 -7.23
C LYS A 162 3.69 -4.26 -8.48
N ASN A 163 2.52 -4.85 -8.70
CA ASN A 163 2.31 -5.90 -9.70
C ASN A 163 1.36 -5.46 -10.81
N ILE A 164 1.61 -5.87 -12.05
CA ILE A 164 0.68 -5.63 -13.17
C ILE A 164 -0.48 -6.64 -13.09
N THR A 165 -1.58 -6.26 -12.46
CA THR A 165 -2.82 -7.06 -12.41
C THR A 165 -3.72 -6.75 -13.61
N GLY A 166 -4.70 -7.62 -13.89
CA GLY A 166 -5.69 -7.37 -14.96
C GLY A 166 -6.45 -6.05 -14.77
N ARG A 167 -6.70 -5.65 -13.52
CA ARG A 167 -7.32 -4.37 -13.21
C ARG A 167 -6.42 -3.18 -13.57
N ILE A 168 -5.12 -3.28 -13.28
CA ILE A 168 -4.15 -2.23 -13.61
C ILE A 168 -3.97 -2.09 -15.11
N LYS A 169 -3.96 -3.20 -15.88
CA LYS A 169 -3.95 -3.15 -17.35
C LYS A 169 -5.14 -2.34 -17.88
N TRP A 170 -6.33 -2.65 -17.36
CA TRP A 170 -7.57 -1.95 -17.74
C TRP A 170 -7.53 -0.46 -17.36
N ASP A 171 -7.14 -0.14 -16.13
CA ASP A 171 -7.04 1.24 -15.65
C ASP A 171 -5.96 2.04 -16.40
N ALA A 172 -4.84 1.41 -16.77
CA ALA A 172 -3.77 2.01 -17.56
C ALA A 172 -4.26 2.39 -18.97
N ILE A 173 -4.90 1.45 -19.68
CA ILE A 173 -5.47 1.74 -21.01
C ILE A 173 -6.56 2.80 -20.91
N LYS A 174 -7.44 2.70 -19.90
CA LYS A 174 -8.49 3.71 -19.66
C LYS A 174 -7.90 5.09 -19.40
N SER A 175 -6.90 5.20 -18.55
CA SER A 175 -6.20 6.45 -18.26
C SER A 175 -5.58 7.04 -19.52
N TYR A 176 -4.86 6.23 -20.28
CA TYR A 176 -4.19 6.63 -21.52
C TYR A 176 -5.18 7.14 -22.59
N VAL A 177 -6.28 6.41 -22.79
CA VAL A 177 -7.34 6.74 -23.76
C VAL A 177 -8.08 8.01 -23.34
N ASN A 178 -8.46 8.12 -22.07
CA ASN A 178 -9.15 9.30 -21.55
C ASN A 178 -8.29 10.56 -21.61
N MET A 179 -7.00 10.44 -21.29
CA MET A 179 -6.05 11.56 -21.37
C MET A 179 -5.94 12.12 -22.79
N ARG A 180 -6.14 11.28 -23.81
CA ARG A 180 -6.10 11.66 -25.23
C ARG A 180 -7.48 11.97 -25.83
N GLY A 181 -8.55 11.93 -25.03
CA GLY A 181 -9.92 12.16 -25.50
C GLY A 181 -10.40 11.11 -26.50
N LEU A 182 -9.86 9.90 -26.44
CA LEU A 182 -10.19 8.81 -27.36
C LEU A 182 -11.31 7.93 -26.78
N THR A 183 -11.96 7.14 -27.63
CA THR A 183 -13.02 6.23 -27.22
C THR A 183 -12.81 4.86 -27.84
N ILE A 184 -12.77 3.83 -27.01
CA ILE A 184 -12.63 2.45 -27.45
C ILE A 184 -13.71 1.57 -26.80
N PRO A 185 -14.18 0.51 -27.46
CA PRO A 185 -15.28 -0.32 -26.96
C PRO A 185 -14.91 -1.10 -25.71
N MET A 186 -13.64 -1.53 -25.60
CA MET A 186 -13.09 -2.22 -24.45
C MET A 186 -11.70 -1.67 -24.13
N PHE A 187 -11.40 -1.43 -22.85
CA PHE A 187 -10.10 -0.94 -22.40
C PHE A 187 -9.07 -2.07 -22.34
N THR A 188 -8.71 -2.61 -23.51
CA THR A 188 -7.64 -3.58 -23.70
C THR A 188 -6.64 -3.07 -24.73
N PHE A 189 -5.38 -3.49 -24.62
CA PHE A 189 -4.32 -3.07 -25.53
C PHE A 189 -4.64 -3.43 -26.99
N ASP A 190 -5.14 -4.64 -27.23
CA ASP A 190 -5.54 -5.09 -28.58
C ASP A 190 -6.66 -4.22 -29.18
N CYS A 191 -7.71 -3.90 -28.40
CA CYS A 191 -8.76 -2.99 -28.86
C CYS A 191 -8.24 -1.58 -29.13
N MET A 192 -7.35 -1.06 -28.27
CA MET A 192 -6.74 0.26 -28.46
C MET A 192 -5.93 0.31 -29.76
N TYR A 193 -5.10 -0.71 -30.02
CA TYR A 193 -4.30 -0.81 -31.22
C TYR A 193 -5.15 -0.92 -32.49
N ARG A 194 -6.18 -1.77 -32.48
CA ARG A 194 -7.06 -1.96 -33.66
C ARG A 194 -7.89 -0.73 -33.97
N THR A 195 -8.38 -0.04 -32.96
CA THR A 195 -9.24 1.14 -33.12
C THR A 195 -8.42 2.38 -33.49
N HIS A 196 -7.22 2.53 -32.90
CA HIS A 196 -6.38 3.70 -33.06
C HIS A 196 -4.93 3.34 -33.36
N PRO A 197 -4.63 2.69 -34.50
CA PRO A 197 -3.26 2.32 -34.87
C PRO A 197 -2.35 3.55 -35.03
N GLN A 198 -2.91 4.72 -35.36
CA GLN A 198 -2.18 5.98 -35.49
C GLN A 198 -1.49 6.47 -34.21
N LEU A 199 -1.85 5.91 -33.04
CA LEU A 199 -1.15 6.20 -31.79
C LEU A 199 0.30 5.69 -31.79
N PHE A 200 0.61 4.74 -32.67
CA PHE A 200 1.89 4.08 -32.74
C PHE A 200 2.64 4.45 -34.01
N ALA A 201 3.95 4.65 -33.87
CA ALA A 201 4.83 4.88 -35.01
C ALA A 201 4.72 3.72 -36.03
N TYR A 202 4.97 4.01 -37.31
CA TYR A 202 4.88 3.01 -38.38
C TYR A 202 5.74 1.77 -38.12
N ASP A 203 6.97 1.98 -37.65
CA ASP A 203 7.92 0.89 -37.31
C ASP A 203 7.41 0.02 -36.16
N MET A 204 6.65 0.60 -35.22
CA MET A 204 6.05 -0.15 -34.12
C MET A 204 4.89 -1.00 -34.61
N ARG A 205 3.97 -0.42 -35.39
CA ARG A 205 2.80 -1.12 -35.94
C ARG A 205 3.18 -2.38 -36.72
N THR A 206 4.22 -2.28 -37.55
CA THR A 206 4.67 -3.40 -38.39
C THR A 206 5.32 -4.53 -37.59
N ARG A 207 5.78 -4.26 -36.37
CA ARG A 207 6.48 -5.23 -35.51
C ARG A 207 5.65 -5.73 -34.34
N MET A 208 4.55 -5.07 -33.99
CA MET A 208 3.75 -5.38 -32.79
C MET A 208 2.91 -6.65 -32.91
N PHE A 209 2.38 -6.94 -34.11
CA PHE A 209 1.49 -8.08 -34.33
C PHE A 209 2.03 -9.01 -35.41
N THR A 210 1.87 -10.31 -35.20
CA THR A 210 2.11 -11.33 -36.23
C THR A 210 1.05 -11.24 -37.32
N ARG A 211 1.27 -11.94 -38.44
CA ARG A 211 0.27 -12.06 -39.51
C ARG A 211 -1.05 -12.69 -39.03
N GLU A 212 -0.98 -13.47 -37.95
CA GLU A 212 -2.12 -14.13 -37.31
C GLU A 212 -2.84 -13.22 -36.29
N GLY A 213 -2.36 -11.99 -36.08
CA GLY A 213 -2.97 -11.02 -35.18
C GLY A 213 -2.63 -11.23 -33.69
N GLN A 214 -1.63 -12.05 -33.39
CA GLN A 214 -1.10 -12.21 -32.03
C GLN A 214 0.01 -11.18 -31.75
N LEU A 215 0.15 -10.75 -30.50
CA LEU A 215 1.27 -9.88 -30.12
C LEU A 215 2.60 -10.61 -30.27
N THR A 216 3.53 -9.97 -30.97
CA THR A 216 4.94 -10.38 -31.01
C THR A 216 5.60 -10.13 -29.64
N ARG A 217 6.81 -10.64 -29.45
CA ARG A 217 7.62 -10.29 -28.26
C ARG A 217 7.76 -8.76 -28.10
N PHE A 218 8.05 -8.05 -29.19
CA PHE A 218 8.14 -6.59 -29.19
C PHE A 218 6.81 -5.93 -28.85
N GLY A 219 5.69 -6.44 -29.36
CA GLY A 219 4.35 -5.95 -29.00
C GLY A 219 4.05 -6.10 -27.51
N LYS A 220 4.43 -7.23 -26.91
CA LYS A 220 4.31 -7.46 -25.46
C LYS A 220 5.20 -6.53 -24.64
N GLU A 221 6.39 -6.21 -25.14
CA GLU A 221 7.29 -5.23 -24.50
C GLU A 221 6.65 -3.84 -24.50
N VAL A 222 6.14 -3.37 -25.64
CA VAL A 222 5.47 -2.05 -25.69
C VAL A 222 4.19 -2.01 -24.84
N GLU A 223 3.39 -3.08 -24.84
CA GLU A 223 2.23 -3.20 -23.96
C GLU A 223 2.65 -3.10 -22.48
N ARG A 224 3.74 -3.79 -22.10
CA ARG A 224 4.27 -3.74 -20.74
C ARG A 224 4.78 -2.35 -20.38
N ASP A 225 5.50 -1.68 -21.27
CA ASP A 225 6.03 -0.34 -21.04
C ASP A 225 4.92 0.67 -20.72
N LEU A 226 3.79 0.59 -21.45
CA LEU A 226 2.61 1.41 -21.18
C LEU A 226 2.02 1.16 -19.78
N TYR A 227 2.01 -0.09 -19.33
CA TYR A 227 1.55 -0.42 -17.98
C TYR A 227 2.53 0.04 -16.90
N MET A 228 3.83 -0.07 -17.15
CA MET A 228 4.86 0.40 -16.22
C MET A 228 4.82 1.93 -16.07
N GLU A 229 4.68 2.67 -17.18
CA GLU A 229 4.51 4.12 -17.17
C GLU A 229 3.30 4.54 -16.30
N TYR A 230 2.16 3.84 -16.45
CA TYR A 230 1.00 4.08 -15.60
C TYR A 230 1.29 3.83 -14.11
N ILE A 231 1.97 2.72 -13.78
CA ILE A 231 2.33 2.39 -12.39
C ILE A 231 3.27 3.45 -11.80
N GLU A 232 4.27 3.90 -12.56
CA GLU A 232 5.21 4.94 -12.15
C GLU A 232 4.47 6.25 -11.86
N VAL A 233 3.62 6.72 -12.77
CA VAL A 233 2.82 7.93 -12.58
C VAL A 233 1.86 7.78 -11.40
N HIS A 234 1.23 6.62 -11.22
CA HIS A 234 0.32 6.38 -10.12
C HIS A 234 1.05 6.38 -8.77
N ASN A 235 2.21 5.70 -8.69
CA ASN A 235 3.00 5.59 -7.48
C ASN A 235 3.65 6.93 -7.09
N THR A 236 4.13 7.71 -8.05
CA THR A 236 4.64 9.07 -7.78
C THR A 236 3.53 9.97 -7.23
N LEU A 237 2.31 9.87 -7.77
CA LEU A 237 1.15 10.60 -7.23
C LEU A 237 0.78 10.12 -5.82
N ILE A 238 0.87 8.82 -5.53
CA ILE A 238 0.68 8.28 -4.18
C ILE A 238 1.75 8.82 -3.22
N GLN A 239 3.02 8.87 -3.64
CA GLN A 239 4.11 9.43 -2.84
C GLN A 239 3.87 10.90 -2.51
N LEU A 240 3.46 11.70 -3.48
CA LEU A 240 3.11 13.12 -3.25
C LEU A 240 1.95 13.27 -2.26
N LYS A 241 0.88 12.48 -2.43
CA LYS A 241 -0.24 12.46 -1.48
C LYS A 241 0.14 12.00 -0.09
N SER A 242 1.05 11.02 -0.01
CA SER A 242 1.58 10.53 1.25
C SER A 242 2.36 11.64 1.94
N LEU A 243 3.25 12.34 1.22
CA LEU A 243 4.01 13.46 1.77
C LEU A 243 3.09 14.56 2.31
N ASP A 244 2.06 14.93 1.55
CA ASP A 244 1.06 15.92 1.96
C ASP A 244 0.34 15.48 3.26
N ALA A 245 -0.12 14.24 3.31
CA ALA A 245 -0.76 13.68 4.51
C ALA A 245 0.18 13.59 5.73
N HIS A 246 1.48 13.34 5.53
CA HIS A 246 2.47 13.39 6.61
C HIS A 246 2.67 14.83 7.11
N THR A 247 2.71 15.81 6.21
CA THR A 247 2.78 17.23 6.62
C THR A 247 1.54 17.67 7.39
N GLU A 248 0.34 17.25 6.96
CA GLU A 248 -0.91 17.46 7.70
C GLU A 248 -0.83 16.86 9.11
N MET A 249 -0.35 15.62 9.23
CA MET A 249 -0.22 14.93 10.51
C MET A 249 0.75 15.64 11.47
N ASN A 250 1.91 16.07 10.96
CA ASN A 250 2.89 16.80 11.76
C ASN A 250 2.32 18.12 12.29
N TRP A 251 1.55 18.84 11.48
CA TRP A 251 0.87 20.05 11.92
C TRP A 251 -0.19 19.78 12.99
N LEU A 252 -0.93 18.67 12.89
CA LEU A 252 -1.90 18.27 13.91
C LEU A 252 -1.23 17.95 15.25
N ILE A 253 -0.11 17.21 15.24
CA ILE A 253 0.67 16.90 16.44
C ILE A 253 1.14 18.18 17.13
N GLN A 254 1.67 19.14 16.37
CA GLN A 254 2.11 20.43 16.92
C GLN A 254 0.94 21.24 17.48
N ALA A 255 -0.19 21.29 16.78
CA ALA A 255 -1.39 21.98 17.25
C ALA A 255 -1.95 21.36 18.54
N GLU A 256 -1.88 20.03 18.67
CA GLU A 256 -2.27 19.31 19.88
C GLU A 256 -1.36 19.69 21.07
N GLN A 257 -0.05 19.69 20.85
CA GLN A 257 0.93 20.06 21.89
C GLN A 257 0.71 21.50 22.38
N ILE A 258 0.59 22.45 21.45
CA ILE A 258 0.30 23.86 21.76
C ILE A 258 -1.00 24.00 22.57
N SER A 259 -2.04 23.26 22.20
CA SER A 259 -3.33 23.29 22.90
C SER A 259 -3.23 22.72 24.32
N LYS A 260 -2.45 21.63 24.50
CA LYS A 260 -2.19 21.03 25.81
C LYS A 260 -1.38 21.97 26.72
N ASP A 261 -0.32 22.57 26.19
CA ASP A 261 0.53 23.51 26.93
C ASP A 261 -0.28 24.71 27.40
N ARG A 262 -1.12 25.27 26.53
CA ARG A 262 -2.01 26.38 26.90
C ARG A 262 -3.04 26.00 27.95
N LEU A 263 -3.58 24.78 27.86
CA LEU A 263 -4.49 24.27 28.87
C LEU A 263 -3.78 24.11 30.23
N ALA A 264 -2.52 23.67 30.23
CA ALA A 264 -1.69 23.56 31.42
C ALA A 264 -1.39 24.93 32.04
N GLU A 265 -1.03 25.94 31.23
CA GLU A 265 -0.85 27.33 31.69
C GLU A 265 -2.11 27.89 32.36
N LEU A 266 -3.28 27.60 31.80
CA LEU A 266 -4.57 28.05 32.36
C LEU A 266 -4.97 27.31 33.63
N ASN A 267 -4.42 26.11 33.88
CA ASN A 267 -4.69 25.32 35.08
C ASN A 267 -3.66 25.56 36.20
N GLY A 268 -2.46 26.05 35.85
CA GLY A 268 -1.37 26.37 36.78
C GLY A 268 -1.38 27.81 37.33
N ARG A 269 -2.41 28.60 37.00
CA ARG A 269 -2.73 29.91 37.60
C ARG A 269 -4.04 29.81 38.37
#